data_AF-A0A3M1D258-F1
#
_entry.id   AF-A0A3M1D258-F1
#
_cell.length_a   1.000
_cell.length_b   1.000
_cell.length_c   1.000
_cell.angle_alpha   90.00
_cell.angle_beta   90.00
_cell.angle_gamma   90.00
#
_symmetry.space_group_name_H-M   'P 1'
#
loop_
_entity.id
_entity.type
_entity.pdbx_description
1 polymer ?
#
loop_
_entity_poly.entity_id
_entity_poly.type
_entity_poly.pdbx_seq_one_letter_code
_entity_poly.pdbx_strand_id
1 'polypeptide(L)'
;MNPRPIKRCLDCKAPIQFRPGAGSRLCWFCGTINLVREQTVAVPQIELRTDEIFMLVQLGRPELALEKAEALLSDTSRPRLMFYRALAQLRAGKLTEGIYSLVDLTGEDAPRWLHADTQATLAEALLKAGRLQESLEAASRALQLEPCHSQALCVLASAELQSGREAKAVAAAERALECLGKPVQVSLPPRGADVLLLLVRCYRRAGRPQKVVDTLKTLLLRHGGATLDELADSLILLGHNLDKLDERSEVSIEVIRMGLVAATKVGREALELARVVVESKGGLVQELMQEAAMQRQAGEQEIREVLPLAAPHFDVIRAEPGAGLELLGDDPDRRVDVLQNIVARLRIENYDRGTLYPLKTFENLRQWIAISRAREYLLKVDREQREQQRLQKLKAAREVQNQRSATFEAALRLNSSRARRRRRAARMLLGVVALVLAAVAGLVVLDGGCWLARFSGRLVDIRCAENGQCSLIVELGGGSGSGVTGLVDGLLLRGRTDPGGRLRYPLTGMFHHIEASAFRRCVGRLIWKARFTHAPSCP
;
A
#
# COMPACT_ATOMS: atom_id res chain seq x y z
N MET A 1 21.81 -44.60 -17.38
CA MET A 1 22.24 -43.97 -16.11
C MET A 1 21.20 -44.27 -15.06
N ASN A 2 21.52 -45.04 -14.01
CA ASN A 2 20.60 -45.21 -12.88
C ASN A 2 20.34 -43.82 -12.27
N PRO A 3 19.07 -43.41 -12.07
CA PRO A 3 18.79 -42.15 -11.39
C PRO A 3 19.43 -42.21 -10.00
N ARG A 4 20.20 -41.18 -9.64
CA ARG A 4 20.76 -41.08 -8.28
C ARG A 4 19.61 -41.19 -7.28
N PRO A 5 19.76 -41.95 -6.18
CA PRO A 5 18.69 -42.11 -5.21
C PRO A 5 18.23 -40.75 -4.70
N ILE A 6 16.90 -40.53 -4.70
CA ILE A 6 16.29 -39.31 -4.17
C ILE A 6 16.66 -39.24 -2.69
N LYS A 7 17.43 -38.23 -2.32
CA LYS A 7 17.73 -38.00 -0.91
C LYS A 7 16.47 -37.48 -0.20
N ARG A 8 16.19 -38.00 0.98
CA ARG A 8 14.96 -37.75 1.74
C ARG A 8 15.24 -37.10 3.09
N CYS A 9 14.24 -36.43 3.63
CA CYS A 9 14.25 -35.98 5.03
C CYS A 9 14.38 -37.18 5.97
N LEU A 10 15.16 -37.03 7.04
CA LEU A 10 15.36 -38.08 8.03
C LEU A 10 14.10 -38.38 8.86
N ASP A 11 13.33 -37.35 9.22
CA ASP A 11 12.05 -37.49 9.93
C ASP A 11 10.88 -37.77 8.97
N CYS A 12 10.40 -36.76 8.22
CA CYS A 12 9.16 -36.92 7.42
C CYS A 12 9.30 -37.68 6.09
N LYS A 13 10.52 -38.09 5.70
CA LYS A 13 10.81 -38.78 4.42
C LYS A 13 10.44 -38.03 3.14
N ALA A 14 10.08 -36.75 3.22
CA ALA A 14 9.85 -35.89 2.05
C ALA A 14 11.09 -35.84 1.14
N PRO A 15 10.93 -35.81 -0.19
CA PRO A 15 12.04 -35.64 -1.11
C PRO A 15 12.66 -34.26 -0.91
N ILE A 16 13.99 -34.20 -0.81
CA ILE A 16 14.72 -32.94 -0.64
C ILE A 16 15.68 -32.79 -1.83
N GLN A 17 15.62 -31.63 -2.50
CA GLN A 17 16.60 -31.27 -3.52
C GLN A 17 17.89 -30.82 -2.84
N PHE A 18 18.93 -31.66 -2.88
CA PHE A 18 20.26 -31.29 -2.38
C PHE A 18 21.20 -30.95 -3.52
N ARG A 19 21.93 -29.83 -3.36
CA ARG A 19 23.16 -29.59 -4.13
C ARG A 19 24.36 -30.12 -3.32
N PRO A 20 25.35 -30.79 -3.95
CA PRO A 20 26.63 -31.12 -3.30
C PRO A 20 27.30 -29.88 -2.70
N GLY A 21 28.04 -30.03 -1.59
CA GLY A 21 28.73 -28.94 -0.87
C GLY A 21 27.89 -28.03 0.04
N ALA A 22 26.60 -28.30 0.27
CA ALA A 22 25.68 -27.33 0.90
C ALA A 22 25.48 -27.38 2.43
N GLY A 23 26.30 -28.12 3.19
CA GLY A 23 26.19 -28.20 4.66
C GLY A 23 24.86 -28.81 5.17
N SER A 24 24.46 -28.47 6.41
CA SER A 24 23.18 -28.88 7.02
C SER A 24 22.01 -28.05 6.49
N ARG A 25 20.85 -28.67 6.21
CA ARG A 25 19.63 -27.96 5.77
C ARG A 25 18.38 -28.37 6.54
N LEU A 26 17.57 -27.38 6.93
CA LEU A 26 16.22 -27.58 7.45
C LEU A 26 15.31 -28.16 6.38
N CYS A 27 14.56 -29.21 6.72
CA CYS A 27 13.44 -29.66 5.93
C CYS A 27 12.35 -28.60 5.96
N TRP A 28 11.91 -28.15 4.78
CA TRP A 28 10.85 -27.15 4.66
C TRP A 28 9.53 -27.61 5.28
N PHE A 29 9.25 -28.92 5.34
CA PHE A 29 7.95 -29.45 5.78
C PHE A 29 7.87 -29.74 7.27
N CYS A 30 8.87 -30.44 7.83
CA CYS A 30 8.86 -30.82 9.26
C CYS A 30 9.88 -30.04 10.11
N GLY A 31 10.70 -29.17 9.52
CA GLY A 31 11.73 -28.42 10.26
C GLY A 31 12.92 -29.27 10.74
N THR A 32 13.00 -30.56 10.38
CA THR A 32 14.14 -31.41 10.76
C THR A 32 15.40 -31.00 9.99
N ILE A 33 16.52 -30.83 10.69
CA ILE A 33 17.82 -30.58 10.08
C ILE A 33 18.39 -31.89 9.53
N ASN A 34 18.68 -31.88 8.24
CA ASN A 34 19.34 -32.95 7.54
C ASN A 34 20.83 -32.62 7.42
N LEU A 35 21.66 -33.40 8.10
CA LEU A 35 23.10 -33.33 7.94
C LEU A 35 23.47 -33.95 6.59
N VAL A 36 24.05 -33.13 5.71
CA VAL A 36 24.54 -33.59 4.41
C VAL A 36 26.05 -33.60 4.46
N ARG A 37 26.61 -34.78 4.67
CA ARG A 37 28.00 -35.03 4.29
C ARG A 37 27.97 -35.67 2.90
N GLU A 38 28.84 -35.24 2.00
CA GLU A 38 29.11 -36.04 0.82
C GLU A 38 29.56 -37.41 1.33
N GLN A 39 28.79 -38.44 1.02
CA GLN A 39 29.14 -39.82 1.33
C GLN A 39 30.32 -40.20 0.43
N THR A 40 31.50 -39.69 0.73
CA THR A 40 32.73 -39.96 -0.01
C THR A 40 33.81 -40.31 1.00
N VAL A 41 33.73 -41.54 1.52
CA VAL A 41 34.85 -42.42 1.90
C VAL A 41 35.85 -41.93 2.98
N ALA A 42 35.83 -40.67 3.43
CA ALA A 42 36.86 -40.05 4.27
C ALA A 42 36.37 -39.45 5.61
N VAL A 43 35.10 -39.62 5.98
CA VAL A 43 34.58 -39.11 7.27
C VAL A 43 34.93 -40.07 8.40
N PRO A 44 35.61 -39.64 9.48
CA PRO A 44 35.91 -40.51 10.62
C PRO A 44 34.65 -41.12 11.23
N GLN A 45 34.68 -42.40 11.60
CA GLN A 45 33.51 -43.09 12.20
C GLN A 45 32.94 -42.37 13.43
N ILE A 46 33.81 -41.77 14.25
CA ILE A 46 33.43 -40.98 15.42
C ILE A 46 32.52 -39.79 15.07
N GLU A 47 32.78 -39.13 13.93
CA GLU A 47 31.98 -37.99 13.47
C GLU A 47 30.60 -38.45 12.96
N LEU A 48 30.50 -39.68 12.43
CA LEU A 48 29.21 -40.27 12.04
C LEU A 48 28.38 -40.66 13.26
N ARG A 49 29.02 -41.21 14.31
CA ARG A 49 28.36 -41.50 15.58
C ARG A 49 27.94 -40.23 16.32
N THR A 50 28.72 -39.16 16.21
CA THR A 50 28.36 -37.83 16.74
C THR A 50 27.15 -37.23 16.02
N ASP A 51 27.06 -37.40 14.71
CA ASP A 51 25.88 -37.00 13.93
C ASP A 51 24.62 -37.80 14.32
N GLU A 52 24.77 -39.10 14.65
CA GLU A 52 23.66 -39.94 15.13
C GLU A 52 23.06 -39.38 16.43
N ILE A 53 23.90 -38.97 17.38
CA ILE A 53 23.45 -38.33 18.63
C ILE A 53 22.64 -37.07 18.32
N PHE A 54 23.14 -36.21 17.42
CA PHE A 54 22.43 -35.02 17.00
C PHE A 54 21.06 -35.35 16.36
N MET A 55 20.99 -36.38 15.53
CA MET A 55 19.71 -36.82 14.96
C MET A 55 18.73 -37.27 16.05
N LEU A 56 19.19 -38.02 17.05
CA LEU A 56 18.34 -38.49 18.15
C LEU A 56 17.78 -37.33 18.99
N VAL A 57 18.60 -36.31 19.25
CA VAL A 57 18.15 -35.08 19.92
C VAL A 57 17.03 -34.39 19.12
N GLN A 58 17.17 -34.29 17.80
CA GLN A 58 16.15 -33.69 16.94
C GLN A 58 14.85 -34.50 16.87
N LEU A 59 14.95 -35.83 16.90
CA LEU A 59 13.80 -36.74 16.89
C LEU A 59 13.07 -36.81 18.25
N GLY A 60 13.51 -36.02 19.24
CA GLY A 60 12.91 -36.03 20.57
C GLY A 60 13.20 -37.30 21.36
N ARG A 61 14.36 -37.93 21.13
CA ARG A 61 14.85 -39.10 21.88
C ARG A 61 16.12 -38.74 22.69
N PRO A 62 16.04 -37.78 23.62
CA PRO A 62 17.22 -37.23 24.27
C PRO A 62 17.91 -38.20 25.22
N GLU A 63 17.19 -39.16 25.80
CA GLU A 63 17.76 -40.18 26.72
C GLU A 63 18.69 -41.12 25.95
N LEU A 64 18.22 -41.66 24.82
CA LEU A 64 19.03 -42.51 23.94
C LEU A 64 20.21 -41.75 23.32
N ALA A 65 20.01 -40.45 23.02
CA ALA A 65 21.08 -39.58 22.56
C ALA A 65 22.17 -39.43 23.65
N LEU A 66 21.76 -39.27 24.91
CA LEU A 66 22.66 -39.11 26.04
C LEU A 66 23.45 -40.40 26.32
N GLU A 67 22.78 -41.55 26.34
CA GLU A 67 23.41 -42.87 26.52
C GLU A 67 24.51 -43.09 25.48
N LYS A 68 24.21 -42.85 24.20
CA LYS A 68 25.19 -42.94 23.11
C LYS A 68 26.32 -41.93 23.31
N ALA A 69 26.02 -40.69 23.67
CA ALA A 69 27.03 -39.66 23.89
C ALA A 69 27.99 -40.03 25.03
N GLU A 70 27.50 -40.59 26.13
CA GLU A 70 28.31 -41.01 27.28
C GLU A 70 29.21 -42.20 26.94
N ALA A 71 28.70 -43.19 26.19
CA ALA A 71 29.49 -44.31 25.68
C ALA A 71 30.63 -43.87 24.72
N LEU A 72 30.49 -42.71 24.08
CA LEU A 72 31.48 -42.14 23.17
C LEU A 72 32.52 -41.26 23.89
N LEU A 73 32.18 -40.71 25.04
CA LEU A 73 33.05 -39.81 25.80
C LEU A 73 34.17 -40.54 26.57
N SER A 74 34.00 -41.83 26.88
CA SER A 74 35.05 -42.65 27.51
C SER A 74 36.31 -42.78 26.65
N ASP A 75 36.17 -42.61 25.33
CA ASP A 75 37.21 -42.93 24.36
C ASP A 75 37.87 -41.68 23.76
N THR A 76 37.18 -40.54 23.66
CA THR A 76 37.72 -39.30 23.08
C THR A 76 36.92 -38.07 23.49
N SER A 77 37.59 -37.06 24.08
CA SER A 77 36.99 -35.74 24.31
C SER A 77 37.05 -34.89 23.04
N ARG A 78 35.89 -34.53 22.47
CA ARG A 78 35.77 -33.60 21.32
C ARG A 78 34.72 -32.51 21.61
N PRO A 79 34.99 -31.23 21.30
CA PRO A 79 34.06 -30.12 21.56
C PRO A 79 32.66 -30.31 20.97
N ARG A 80 32.54 -30.87 19.75
CA ARG A 80 31.22 -31.11 19.13
C ARG A 80 30.41 -32.20 19.84
N LEU A 81 31.07 -33.29 20.24
CA LEU A 81 30.42 -34.37 20.99
C LEU A 81 29.91 -33.86 22.34
N MET A 82 30.75 -33.10 23.05
CA MET A 82 30.38 -32.44 24.30
C MET A 82 29.20 -31.48 24.12
N PHE A 83 29.19 -30.71 23.03
CA PHE A 83 28.07 -29.81 22.71
C PHE A 83 26.77 -30.56 22.46
N TYR A 84 26.79 -31.64 21.67
CA TYR A 84 25.59 -32.47 21.44
C TYR A 84 25.14 -33.24 22.67
N ARG A 85 26.07 -33.68 23.52
CA ARG A 85 25.75 -34.24 24.85
C ARG A 85 25.05 -33.19 25.72
N ALA A 86 25.55 -31.97 25.76
CA ALA A 86 24.91 -30.89 26.51
C ALA A 86 23.50 -30.59 25.99
N LEU A 87 23.31 -30.56 24.66
CA LEU A 87 21.98 -30.46 24.07
C LEU A 87 21.06 -31.63 24.46
N ALA A 88 21.57 -32.87 24.47
CA ALA A 88 20.82 -34.03 24.93
C ALA A 88 20.41 -33.91 26.41
N GLN A 89 21.32 -33.48 27.29
CA GLN A 89 21.02 -33.20 28.71
C GLN A 89 19.91 -32.16 28.86
N LEU A 90 19.99 -31.04 28.12
CA LEU A 90 18.98 -29.99 28.15
C LEU A 90 17.60 -30.49 27.67
N ARG A 91 17.57 -31.31 26.61
CA ARG A 91 16.33 -31.89 26.09
C ARG A 91 15.75 -32.99 26.98
N ALA A 92 16.58 -33.72 27.72
CA ALA A 92 16.17 -34.68 28.74
C ALA A 92 15.71 -34.02 30.05
N GLY A 93 15.72 -32.68 30.14
CA GLY A 93 15.32 -31.93 31.33
C GLY A 93 16.41 -31.81 32.40
N LYS A 94 17.62 -32.33 32.17
CA LYS A 94 18.79 -32.19 33.05
C LYS A 94 19.42 -30.80 32.89
N LEU A 95 18.67 -29.76 33.25
CA LEU A 95 18.98 -28.36 32.93
C LEU A 95 20.31 -27.91 33.56
N THR A 96 20.52 -28.24 34.83
CA THR A 96 21.73 -27.84 35.57
C THR A 96 23.00 -28.48 34.98
N GLU A 97 22.98 -29.79 34.72
CA GLU A 97 24.10 -30.50 34.09
C GLU A 97 24.40 -29.95 32.68
N GLY A 98 23.36 -29.70 31.88
CA GLY A 98 23.51 -29.13 30.55
C GLY A 98 24.12 -27.72 30.58
N ILE A 99 23.76 -26.89 31.57
CA ILE A 99 24.38 -25.57 31.76
C ILE A 99 25.86 -25.70 32.11
N TYR A 100 26.24 -26.57 33.05
CA TYR A 100 27.65 -26.78 33.40
C TYR A 100 28.45 -27.28 32.20
N SER A 101 27.96 -28.29 31.48
CA SER A 101 28.60 -28.79 30.26
C SER A 101 28.80 -27.70 29.19
N LEU A 102 27.88 -26.73 29.09
CA LEU A 102 28.01 -25.60 28.17
C LEU A 102 29.00 -24.55 28.67
N VAL A 103 29.05 -24.27 29.97
CA VAL A 103 30.02 -23.34 30.56
C VAL A 103 31.44 -23.86 30.35
N ASP A 104 31.67 -25.15 30.55
CA ASP A 104 32.97 -25.79 30.30
C ASP A 104 33.41 -25.62 28.84
N LEU A 105 32.46 -25.63 27.90
CA LEU A 105 32.70 -25.39 26.47
C LEU A 105 32.89 -23.92 26.10
N THR A 106 32.78 -22.98 27.04
CA THR A 106 33.03 -21.54 26.77
C THR A 106 34.44 -21.09 27.15
N GLY A 107 35.28 -21.97 27.69
CA GLY A 107 36.68 -21.69 28.03
C GLY A 107 37.59 -21.48 26.82
N GLU A 108 38.85 -21.09 27.05
CA GLU A 108 39.83 -20.71 26.01
C GLU A 108 40.15 -21.85 25.01
N ASP A 109 39.96 -23.11 25.42
CA ASP A 109 40.25 -24.30 24.60
C ASP A 109 39.16 -24.63 23.56
N ALA A 110 38.01 -23.95 23.62
CA ALA A 110 36.92 -24.26 22.71
C ALA A 110 37.19 -23.71 21.28
N PRO A 111 36.70 -24.40 20.23
CA PRO A 111 36.91 -23.94 18.86
C PRO A 111 36.11 -22.66 18.60
N ARG A 112 36.75 -21.66 18.00
CA ARG A 112 36.13 -20.37 17.66
C ARG A 112 34.83 -20.49 16.84
N TRP A 113 34.71 -21.52 16.00
CA TRP A 113 33.51 -21.80 15.20
C TRP A 113 32.31 -22.32 16.02
N LEU A 114 32.52 -22.73 17.27
CA LEU A 114 31.48 -23.27 18.17
C LEU A 114 31.09 -22.27 19.28
N HIS A 115 31.85 -21.20 19.47
CA HIS A 115 31.64 -20.26 20.58
C HIS A 115 30.29 -19.55 20.52
N ALA A 116 29.88 -19.04 19.35
CA ALA A 116 28.61 -18.32 19.21
C ALA A 116 27.42 -19.25 19.51
N ASP A 117 27.46 -20.46 18.97
CA ASP A 117 26.45 -21.51 19.15
C ASP A 117 26.34 -21.97 20.62
N THR A 118 27.48 -22.13 21.28
CA THR A 118 27.55 -22.51 22.70
C THR A 118 26.97 -21.40 23.57
N GLN A 119 27.35 -20.15 23.33
CA GLN A 119 26.81 -19.00 24.05
C GLN A 119 25.29 -18.83 23.81
N ALA A 120 24.81 -19.02 22.57
CA ALA A 120 23.39 -18.95 22.25
C ALA A 120 22.58 -20.06 22.95
N THR A 121 23.11 -21.28 22.96
CA THR A 121 22.48 -22.43 23.65
C THR A 121 22.52 -22.27 25.17
N LEU A 122 23.63 -21.77 25.71
CA LEU A 122 23.78 -21.43 27.12
C LEU A 122 22.75 -20.37 27.52
N ALA A 123 22.60 -19.32 26.71
CA ALA A 123 21.61 -18.27 26.94
C ALA A 123 20.18 -18.85 27.00
N GLU A 124 19.83 -19.77 26.10
CA GLU A 124 18.52 -20.45 26.11
C GLU A 124 18.33 -21.27 27.39
N ALA A 125 19.35 -22.03 27.79
CA ALA A 125 19.30 -22.86 29.00
C ALA A 125 19.16 -22.00 30.27
N LEU A 126 19.93 -20.90 30.36
CA LEU A 126 19.85 -19.94 31.46
C LEU A 126 18.47 -19.27 31.53
N LEU A 127 17.88 -18.94 30.37
CA LEU A 127 16.52 -18.38 30.32
C LEU A 127 15.49 -19.36 30.88
N LYS A 128 15.58 -20.64 30.49
CA LYS A 128 14.71 -21.71 31.03
C LYS A 128 14.91 -21.94 32.52
N ALA A 129 16.13 -21.71 33.03
CA ALA A 129 16.44 -21.79 34.45
C ALA A 129 16.01 -20.56 35.25
N GLY A 130 15.41 -19.54 34.61
CA GLY A 130 15.03 -18.27 35.25
C GLY A 130 16.21 -17.34 35.54
N ARG A 131 17.43 -17.65 35.08
CA ARG A 131 18.64 -16.85 35.24
C ARG A 131 18.71 -15.76 34.16
N LEU A 132 17.78 -14.80 34.26
CA LEU A 132 17.47 -13.84 33.20
C LEU A 132 18.66 -12.93 32.80
N GLN A 133 19.40 -12.40 33.77
CA GLN A 133 20.53 -11.50 33.47
C GLN A 133 21.68 -12.24 32.77
N GLU A 134 22.03 -13.43 33.27
CA GLU A 134 23.08 -14.25 32.66
C GLU A 134 22.69 -14.72 31.26
N SER A 135 21.40 -14.99 31.03
CA SER A 135 20.88 -15.26 29.69
C SER A 135 21.07 -14.08 28.74
N LEU A 136 20.78 -12.84 29.17
CA LEU A 136 20.99 -11.64 28.38
C LEU A 136 22.49 -11.44 28.05
N GLU A 137 23.37 -11.68 29.02
CA GLU A 137 24.82 -11.60 28.82
C GLU A 137 25.32 -12.64 27.82
N ALA A 138 24.94 -13.91 27.99
CA ALA A 138 25.33 -14.99 27.09
C ALA A 138 24.79 -14.77 25.67
N ALA A 139 23.53 -14.32 25.51
CA ALA A 139 22.96 -13.96 24.23
C ALA A 139 23.71 -12.77 23.59
N SER A 140 24.09 -11.77 24.38
CA SER A 140 24.87 -10.63 23.90
C SER A 140 26.26 -11.05 23.44
N ARG A 141 26.94 -11.96 24.17
CA ARG A 141 28.23 -12.53 23.76
C ARG A 141 28.11 -13.30 22.44
N ALA A 142 27.06 -14.12 22.29
CA ALA A 142 26.79 -14.81 21.03
C ALA A 142 26.65 -13.82 19.86
N LEU A 143 25.96 -12.70 20.07
CA LEU A 143 25.76 -11.67 19.04
C LEU A 143 26.98 -10.78 18.79
N GLN A 144 27.91 -10.65 19.75
CA GLN A 144 29.21 -10.02 19.51
C GLN A 144 30.10 -10.89 18.61
N LEU A 145 30.04 -12.21 18.81
CA LEU A 145 30.76 -13.18 17.98
C LEU A 145 30.12 -13.30 16.59
N GLU A 146 28.79 -13.36 16.53
CA GLU A 146 28.02 -13.48 15.31
C GLU A 146 26.76 -12.58 15.35
N PRO A 147 26.82 -11.36 14.75
CA PRO A 147 25.73 -10.38 14.83
C PRO A 147 24.38 -10.80 14.23
N CYS A 148 24.35 -11.85 13.42
CA CYS A 148 23.13 -12.40 12.80
C CYS A 148 22.82 -13.82 13.25
N HIS A 149 23.20 -14.17 14.49
CA HIS A 149 22.87 -15.47 15.06
C HIS A 149 21.38 -15.51 15.45
N SER A 150 20.56 -16.21 14.65
CA SER A 150 19.09 -16.25 14.78
C SER A 150 18.62 -16.78 16.14
N GLN A 151 19.21 -17.86 16.65
CA GLN A 151 18.85 -18.41 17.98
C GLN A 151 19.15 -17.41 19.11
N ALA A 152 20.34 -16.78 19.13
CA ALA A 152 20.68 -15.77 20.12
C ALA A 152 19.74 -14.56 20.07
N LEU A 153 19.33 -14.12 18.87
CA LEU A 153 18.32 -13.07 18.71
C LEU A 153 16.95 -13.49 19.28
N CYS A 154 16.52 -14.74 19.09
CA CYS A 154 15.29 -15.27 19.69
C CYS A 154 15.35 -15.33 21.22
N VAL A 155 16.49 -15.77 21.78
CA VAL A 155 16.69 -15.78 23.24
C VAL A 155 16.70 -14.36 23.79
N LEU A 156 17.43 -13.44 23.14
CA LEU A 156 17.44 -12.02 23.51
C LEU A 156 16.02 -11.45 23.49
N ALA A 157 15.26 -11.67 22.42
CA ALA A 157 13.88 -11.20 22.33
C ALA A 157 13.00 -11.76 23.46
N SER A 158 13.13 -13.05 23.78
CA SER A 158 12.37 -13.71 24.85
C SER A 158 12.75 -13.16 26.23
N ALA A 159 14.04 -12.98 26.50
CA ALA A 159 14.56 -12.43 27.75
C ALA A 159 14.16 -10.95 27.93
N GLU A 160 14.23 -10.15 26.85
CA GLU A 160 13.78 -8.76 26.86
C GLU A 160 12.27 -8.64 27.10
N LEU A 161 11.48 -9.56 26.53
CA LEU A 161 10.04 -9.63 26.75
C LEU A 161 9.70 -9.97 28.22
N GLN A 162 10.42 -10.93 28.82
CA GLN A 162 10.28 -11.26 30.25
C GLN A 162 10.72 -10.09 31.15
N SER A 163 11.72 -9.32 30.71
CA SER A 163 12.18 -8.11 31.40
C SER A 163 11.24 -6.90 31.25
N GLY A 164 10.13 -7.04 30.53
CA GLY A 164 9.18 -5.95 30.25
C GLY A 164 9.67 -4.91 29.23
N ARG A 165 10.80 -5.16 28.54
CA ARG A 165 11.40 -4.24 27.56
C ARG A 165 10.90 -4.56 26.15
N GLU A 166 9.60 -4.33 25.95
CA GLU A 166 8.85 -4.76 24.76
C GLU A 166 9.42 -4.24 23.43
N ALA A 167 9.87 -2.98 23.38
CA ALA A 167 10.44 -2.40 22.16
C ALA A 167 11.73 -3.13 21.73
N LYS A 168 12.59 -3.50 22.71
CA LYS A 168 13.81 -4.27 22.44
C LYS A 168 13.47 -5.70 22.02
N ALA A 169 12.47 -6.31 22.65
CA ALA A 169 12.00 -7.64 22.30
C ALA A 169 11.50 -7.72 20.84
N VAL A 170 10.67 -6.74 20.43
CA VAL A 170 10.21 -6.63 19.04
C VAL A 170 11.38 -6.48 18.07
N ALA A 171 12.31 -5.57 18.34
CA ALA A 171 13.45 -5.34 17.46
C ALA A 171 14.35 -6.59 17.31
N ALA A 172 14.60 -7.30 18.42
CA ALA A 172 15.36 -8.54 18.39
C ALA A 172 14.63 -9.67 17.64
N ALA A 173 13.31 -9.80 17.79
CA ALA A 173 12.50 -10.80 17.09
C ALA A 173 12.37 -10.51 15.58
N GLU A 174 12.19 -9.24 15.19
CA GLU A 174 12.20 -8.82 13.77
C GLU A 174 13.56 -9.15 13.12
N ARG A 175 14.67 -8.83 13.80
CA ARG A 175 16.02 -9.22 13.35
C ARG A 175 16.22 -10.72 13.27
N ALA A 176 15.67 -11.49 14.21
CA ALA A 176 15.77 -12.96 14.18
C ALA A 176 15.14 -13.52 12.91
N LEU A 177 13.96 -12.99 12.53
CA LEU A 177 13.25 -13.38 11.32
C LEU A 177 14.05 -13.05 10.05
N GLU A 178 14.71 -11.90 10.00
CA GLU A 178 15.60 -11.51 8.89
C GLU A 178 16.84 -12.41 8.78
N CYS A 179 17.39 -12.84 9.92
CA CYS A 179 18.57 -13.70 9.97
C CYS A 179 18.29 -15.19 9.68
N LEU A 180 17.03 -15.65 9.66
CA LEU A 180 16.69 -17.05 9.39
C LEU A 180 17.21 -17.58 8.04
N GLY A 181 17.32 -16.70 7.04
CA GLY A 181 17.77 -17.07 5.69
C GLY A 181 19.29 -17.17 5.52
N LYS A 182 20.08 -16.86 6.56
CA LYS A 182 21.55 -16.86 6.47
C LYS A 182 22.14 -18.24 6.82
N PRO A 183 23.23 -18.66 6.16
CA PRO A 183 23.88 -19.93 6.48
C PRO A 183 24.49 -19.88 7.88
N VAL A 184 24.07 -20.79 8.75
CA VAL A 184 24.64 -21.00 10.10
C VAL A 184 25.64 -22.16 10.01
N GLN A 185 26.77 -22.06 10.71
CA GLN A 185 27.88 -23.01 10.58
C GLN A 185 27.67 -24.32 11.36
N VAL A 186 27.22 -24.26 12.64
CA VAL A 186 27.14 -25.45 13.50
C VAL A 186 25.84 -25.60 14.32
N SER A 187 25.13 -24.54 14.74
CA SER A 187 23.87 -24.68 15.49
C SER A 187 22.59 -24.68 14.66
N LEU A 188 21.52 -25.18 15.31
CA LEU A 188 20.17 -25.22 14.80
C LEU A 188 19.59 -23.79 14.69
N PRO A 189 19.34 -23.26 13.47
CA PRO A 189 18.46 -22.10 13.38
C PRO A 189 17.09 -22.46 14.00
N PRO A 190 16.45 -21.52 14.73
CA PRO A 190 15.11 -21.73 15.25
C PRO A 190 14.15 -22.05 14.11
N ARG A 191 13.09 -22.84 14.37
CA ARG A 191 12.06 -23.08 13.36
C ARG A 191 11.44 -21.72 13.01
N GLY A 192 11.15 -21.48 11.73
CA GLY A 192 10.52 -20.23 11.32
C GLY A 192 9.19 -19.96 12.06
N ALA A 193 8.45 -21.03 12.37
CA ALA A 193 7.26 -20.98 13.20
C ALA A 193 7.54 -20.43 14.63
N ASP A 194 8.61 -20.89 15.28
CA ASP A 194 8.97 -20.45 16.64
C ASP A 194 9.26 -18.94 16.66
N VAL A 195 9.97 -18.45 15.64
CA VAL A 195 10.29 -17.03 15.50
C VAL A 195 9.03 -16.19 15.29
N LEU A 196 8.11 -16.65 14.42
CA LEU A 196 6.85 -15.94 14.21
C LEU A 196 5.95 -15.94 15.44
N LEU A 197 5.85 -17.07 16.16
CA LEU A 197 5.09 -17.14 17.40
C LEU A 197 5.71 -16.27 18.51
N LEU A 198 7.04 -16.15 18.55
CA LEU A 198 7.72 -15.21 19.43
C LEU A 198 7.39 -13.75 19.04
N LEU A 199 7.44 -13.43 17.74
CA LEU A 199 7.12 -12.10 17.24
C LEU A 199 5.65 -11.72 17.53
N VAL A 200 4.71 -12.67 17.36
CA VAL A 200 3.31 -12.53 17.75
C VAL A 200 3.19 -12.20 19.24
N ARG A 201 3.87 -12.93 20.12
CA ARG A 201 3.88 -12.64 21.56
C ARG A 201 4.43 -11.24 21.86
N CYS A 202 5.50 -10.83 21.18
CA CYS A 202 6.08 -9.49 21.31
C CYS A 202 5.09 -8.39 20.87
N TYR A 203 4.46 -8.53 19.70
CA TYR A 203 3.49 -7.55 19.20
C TYR A 203 2.22 -7.47 20.02
N ARG A 204 1.74 -8.59 20.56
CA ARG A 204 0.59 -8.61 21.46
C ARG A 204 0.87 -7.81 22.72
N ARG A 205 2.03 -8.05 23.33
CA ARG A 205 2.44 -7.35 24.55
C ARG A 205 2.64 -5.85 24.30
N ALA A 206 3.20 -5.50 23.15
CA ALA A 206 3.31 -4.12 22.66
C ALA A 206 2.00 -3.48 22.18
N GLY A 207 0.84 -4.17 22.27
CA GLY A 207 -0.47 -3.62 21.88
C GLY A 207 -0.64 -3.34 20.38
N ARG A 208 -0.02 -4.13 19.49
CA ARG A 208 -0.04 -3.92 18.02
C ARG A 208 -0.88 -5.00 17.29
N PRO A 209 -2.22 -4.98 17.35
CA PRO A 209 -3.08 -6.04 16.82
C PRO A 209 -2.94 -6.27 15.31
N GLN A 210 -2.76 -5.21 14.50
CA GLN A 210 -2.57 -5.35 13.06
C GLN A 210 -1.33 -6.19 12.71
N LYS A 211 -0.19 -5.89 13.35
CA LYS A 211 1.04 -6.64 13.15
C LYS A 211 0.90 -8.11 13.59
N VAL A 212 0.10 -8.39 14.63
CA VAL A 212 -0.22 -9.76 15.06
C VAL A 212 -0.99 -10.49 13.97
N VAL A 213 -2.05 -9.88 13.43
CA VAL A 213 -2.83 -10.45 12.32
C VAL A 213 -1.95 -10.75 11.12
N ASP A 214 -1.11 -9.80 10.70
CA ASP A 214 -0.24 -9.97 9.54
C ASP A 214 0.77 -11.13 9.75
N THR A 215 1.32 -11.23 10.97
CA THR A 215 2.29 -12.29 11.33
C THR A 215 1.63 -13.66 11.41
N LEU A 216 0.42 -13.77 11.98
CA LEU A 216 -0.34 -15.02 12.06
C LEU A 216 -0.83 -15.48 10.69
N LYS A 217 -1.30 -14.56 9.83
CA LYS A 217 -1.60 -14.87 8.42
C LYS A 217 -0.36 -15.39 7.71
N THR A 218 0.80 -14.76 7.94
CA THR A 218 2.07 -15.24 7.40
C THR A 218 2.37 -16.65 7.87
N LEU A 219 2.29 -16.93 9.18
CA LEU A 219 2.49 -18.27 9.76
C LEU A 219 1.56 -19.31 9.11
N LEU A 220 0.27 -19.01 9.02
CA LEU A 220 -0.73 -19.90 8.45
C LEU A 220 -0.51 -20.14 6.96
N LEU A 221 -0.05 -19.14 6.19
CA LEU A 221 0.07 -19.24 4.72
C LEU A 221 1.45 -19.68 4.21
N ARG A 222 2.55 -19.39 4.92
CA ARG A 222 3.92 -19.50 4.38
C ARG A 222 4.86 -20.47 5.10
N HIS A 223 4.51 -21.00 6.27
CA HIS A 223 5.51 -21.66 7.11
C HIS A 223 5.27 -23.17 7.26
N GLY A 224 6.30 -23.94 6.93
CA GLY A 224 6.41 -25.35 7.28
C GLY A 224 7.33 -25.53 8.49
N GLY A 225 6.92 -26.40 9.41
CA GLY A 225 7.58 -26.65 10.69
C GLY A 225 6.75 -26.26 11.92
N ALA A 226 5.65 -25.53 11.76
CA ALA A 226 4.65 -25.38 12.82
C ALA A 226 3.87 -26.69 13.01
N THR A 227 3.57 -27.06 14.25
CA THR A 227 2.71 -28.21 14.55
C THR A 227 1.25 -27.87 14.25
N LEU A 228 0.41 -28.89 14.05
CA LEU A 228 -1.01 -28.67 13.79
C LEU A 228 -1.71 -28.01 14.97
N ASP A 229 -1.29 -28.31 16.21
CA ASP A 229 -1.80 -27.65 17.41
C ASP A 229 -1.36 -26.17 17.50
N GLU A 230 -0.11 -25.86 17.15
CA GLU A 230 0.38 -24.47 17.05
C GLU A 230 -0.45 -23.66 16.03
N LEU A 231 -0.82 -24.27 14.90
CA LEU A 231 -1.66 -23.63 13.87
C LEU A 231 -3.11 -23.47 14.34
N ALA A 232 -3.65 -24.43 15.08
CA ALA A 232 -5.00 -24.35 15.65
C ALA A 232 -5.11 -23.21 16.69
N ASP A 233 -4.16 -23.13 17.63
CA ASP A 233 -4.09 -22.02 18.59
C ASP A 233 -3.86 -20.67 17.88
N SER A 234 -3.08 -20.67 16.79
CA SER A 234 -2.85 -19.49 15.96
C SER A 234 -4.11 -18.97 15.27
N LEU A 235 -5.03 -19.85 14.88
CA LEU A 235 -6.34 -19.45 14.33
C LEU A 235 -7.18 -18.74 15.41
N ILE A 236 -7.28 -19.32 16.60
CA ILE A 236 -8.04 -18.69 17.70
C ILE A 236 -7.47 -17.31 18.03
N LEU A 237 -6.13 -17.22 18.10
CA LEU A 237 -5.46 -15.96 18.36
C LEU A 237 -5.65 -14.94 17.22
N LEU A 238 -5.69 -15.40 15.97
CA LEU A 238 -5.98 -14.57 14.81
C LEU A 238 -7.39 -14.00 14.91
N GLY A 239 -8.40 -14.81 15.20
CA GLY A 239 -9.78 -14.36 15.37
C GLY A 239 -9.92 -13.31 16.47
N HIS A 240 -9.26 -13.49 17.61
CA HIS A 240 -9.23 -12.48 18.68
C HIS A 240 -8.60 -11.14 18.25
N ASN A 241 -7.51 -11.16 17.47
CA ASN A 241 -6.90 -9.90 17.02
C ASN A 241 -7.65 -9.27 15.85
N LEU A 242 -8.36 -10.05 15.03
CA LEU A 242 -9.30 -9.52 14.03
C LEU A 242 -10.46 -8.80 14.71
N ASP A 243 -11.02 -9.37 15.78
CA ASP A 243 -12.09 -8.74 16.55
C ASP A 243 -11.67 -7.39 17.15
N LYS A 244 -10.43 -7.29 17.66
CA LYS A 244 -9.87 -6.02 18.14
C LYS A 244 -9.71 -4.95 17.06
N LEU A 245 -9.58 -5.34 15.79
CA LEU A 245 -9.47 -4.39 14.68
C LEU A 245 -10.85 -4.00 14.14
N ASP A 246 -11.81 -4.93 14.20
CA ASP A 246 -13.19 -4.74 13.76
C ASP A 246 -14.13 -5.62 14.60
N GLU A 247 -14.71 -5.02 15.64
CA GLU A 247 -15.60 -5.68 16.61
C GLU A 247 -16.85 -6.29 15.95
N ARG A 248 -17.23 -5.80 14.77
CA ARG A 248 -18.41 -6.27 14.02
C ARG A 248 -18.09 -7.40 13.05
N SER A 249 -16.84 -7.85 12.98
CA SER A 249 -16.44 -8.85 12.01
C SER A 249 -16.93 -10.25 12.39
N GLU A 250 -17.89 -10.80 11.63
CA GLU A 250 -18.30 -12.22 11.74
C GLU A 250 -17.13 -13.17 11.46
N VAL A 251 -16.11 -12.70 10.72
CA VAL A 251 -14.87 -13.43 10.42
C VAL A 251 -14.14 -13.85 11.70
N SER A 252 -14.19 -13.04 12.76
CA SER A 252 -13.49 -13.35 14.02
C SER A 252 -14.00 -14.64 14.67
N ILE A 253 -15.32 -14.79 14.81
CA ILE A 253 -15.95 -16.00 15.37
C ILE A 253 -15.66 -17.20 14.47
N GLU A 254 -15.80 -17.03 13.16
CA GLU A 254 -15.60 -18.14 12.22
C GLU A 254 -14.16 -18.66 12.24
N VAL A 255 -13.16 -17.77 12.30
CA VAL A 255 -11.76 -18.16 12.43
C VAL A 255 -11.49 -18.85 13.78
N ILE A 256 -12.12 -18.40 14.88
CA ILE A 256 -12.04 -19.08 16.18
C ILE A 256 -12.66 -20.49 16.11
N ARG A 257 -13.84 -20.61 15.52
CA ARG A 257 -14.53 -21.90 15.28
C ARG A 257 -13.62 -22.86 14.54
N MET A 258 -13.02 -22.42 13.43
CA MET A 258 -12.07 -23.22 12.66
C MET A 258 -10.86 -23.68 13.48
N GLY A 259 -10.33 -22.82 14.35
CA GLY A 259 -9.26 -23.19 15.29
C GLY A 259 -9.69 -24.28 16.28
N LEU A 260 -10.89 -24.16 16.86
CA LEU A 260 -11.46 -25.16 17.78
C LEU A 260 -11.71 -26.51 17.10
N VAL A 261 -12.13 -26.51 15.83
CA VAL A 261 -12.30 -27.73 15.01
C VAL A 261 -10.95 -28.37 14.69
N ALA A 262 -9.91 -27.57 14.42
CA ALA A 262 -8.58 -28.07 14.13
C ALA A 262 -7.86 -28.62 15.39
N ALA A 263 -8.10 -28.06 16.56
CA ALA A 263 -7.42 -28.46 17.79
C ALA A 263 -7.88 -29.84 18.28
N THR A 264 -6.95 -30.69 18.71
CA THR A 264 -7.26 -31.81 19.63
C THR A 264 -7.24 -31.34 21.07
N LYS A 265 -6.27 -30.47 21.38
CA LYS A 265 -6.07 -29.80 22.64
C LYS A 265 -5.96 -28.31 22.37
N VAL A 266 -6.78 -27.52 23.06
CA VAL A 266 -6.73 -26.06 22.98
C VAL A 266 -5.93 -25.56 24.17
N GLY A 267 -4.95 -24.69 23.93
CA GLY A 267 -4.20 -24.05 25.02
C GLY A 267 -5.13 -23.24 25.93
N ARG A 268 -4.88 -23.23 27.24
CA ARG A 268 -5.70 -22.46 28.21
C ARG A 268 -5.80 -20.98 27.81
N GLU A 269 -4.70 -20.38 27.37
CA GLU A 269 -4.68 -18.99 26.91
C GLU A 269 -5.53 -18.80 25.66
N ALA A 270 -5.42 -19.69 24.66
CA ALA A 270 -6.21 -19.60 23.43
C ALA A 270 -7.71 -19.72 23.73
N LEU A 271 -8.09 -20.67 24.61
CA LEU A 271 -9.48 -20.84 25.02
C LEU A 271 -10.05 -19.61 25.74
N GLU A 272 -9.25 -18.97 26.59
CA GLU A 272 -9.63 -17.72 27.26
C GLU A 272 -9.86 -16.58 26.25
N LEU A 273 -9.00 -16.47 25.24
CA LEU A 273 -9.16 -15.47 24.18
C LEU A 273 -10.40 -15.73 23.33
N ALA A 274 -10.71 -16.99 23.04
CA ALA A 274 -11.94 -17.38 22.36
C ALA A 274 -13.17 -16.97 23.19
N ARG A 275 -13.14 -17.24 24.50
CA ARG A 275 -14.22 -16.89 25.42
C ARG A 275 -14.52 -15.40 25.41
N VAL A 276 -13.49 -14.56 25.53
CA VAL A 276 -13.63 -13.09 25.51
C VAL A 276 -14.38 -12.60 24.26
N VAL A 277 -14.02 -13.13 23.08
CA VAL A 277 -14.66 -12.71 21.82
C VAL A 277 -16.10 -13.21 21.73
N VAL A 278 -16.34 -14.48 22.08
CA VAL A 278 -17.68 -15.09 21.97
C VAL A 278 -18.66 -14.43 22.93
N GLU A 279 -18.25 -14.20 24.18
CA GLU A 279 -19.09 -13.55 25.20
C GLU A 279 -19.38 -12.08 24.86
N SER A 280 -18.42 -11.36 24.26
CA SER A 280 -18.64 -9.98 23.80
C SER A 280 -19.76 -9.86 22.75
N LYS A 281 -20.07 -10.97 22.06
CA LYS A 281 -21.12 -11.07 21.03
C LYS A 281 -22.38 -11.77 21.54
N GLY A 282 -22.49 -11.97 22.85
CA GLY A 282 -23.66 -12.57 23.50
C GLY A 282 -23.77 -14.09 23.34
N GLY A 283 -22.71 -14.78 22.90
CA GLY A 283 -22.67 -16.24 22.80
C GLY A 283 -22.00 -16.90 24.01
N LEU A 284 -22.09 -18.24 24.07
CA LEU A 284 -21.40 -19.05 25.07
C LEU A 284 -20.28 -19.88 24.42
N VAL A 285 -19.07 -19.78 24.97
CA VAL A 285 -17.92 -20.52 24.42
C VAL A 285 -18.12 -22.05 24.49
N GLN A 286 -18.90 -22.53 25.48
CA GLN A 286 -19.23 -23.95 25.59
C GLN A 286 -20.08 -24.45 24.41
N GLU A 287 -21.02 -23.64 23.93
CA GLU A 287 -21.85 -23.99 22.77
C GLU A 287 -20.98 -24.08 21.50
N LEU A 288 -20.12 -23.08 21.29
CA LEU A 288 -19.17 -23.09 20.16
C LEU A 288 -18.23 -24.31 20.21
N MET A 289 -17.80 -24.71 21.41
CA MET A 289 -16.99 -25.92 21.58
C MET A 289 -17.76 -27.22 21.29
N GLN A 290 -19.03 -27.29 21.65
CA GLN A 290 -19.89 -28.43 21.32
C GLN A 290 -20.10 -28.52 19.80
N GLU A 291 -20.39 -27.39 19.15
CA GLU A 291 -20.48 -27.32 17.68
C GLU A 291 -19.17 -27.76 17.02
N ALA A 292 -18.03 -27.26 17.51
CA ALA A 292 -16.72 -27.66 17.00
C ALA A 292 -16.47 -29.16 17.21
N ALA A 293 -16.89 -29.74 18.34
CA ALA A 293 -16.77 -31.18 18.60
C ALA A 293 -17.62 -32.01 17.62
N MET A 294 -18.85 -31.59 17.35
CA MET A 294 -19.71 -32.23 16.33
C MET A 294 -19.08 -32.15 14.93
N GLN A 295 -18.51 -30.99 14.58
CA GLN A 295 -17.82 -30.82 13.30
C GLN A 295 -16.55 -31.67 13.18
N ARG A 296 -15.82 -31.91 14.29
CA ARG A 296 -14.69 -32.84 14.30
C ARG A 296 -15.14 -34.27 13.98
N GLN A 297 -16.19 -34.73 14.64
CA GLN A 297 -16.77 -36.06 14.38
C GLN A 297 -17.28 -36.19 12.93
N ALA A 298 -17.93 -35.16 12.39
CA ALA A 298 -18.36 -35.14 11.00
C ALA A 298 -17.17 -35.22 10.03
N GLY A 299 -16.07 -34.52 10.31
CA GLY A 299 -14.84 -34.59 9.51
C GLY A 299 -14.15 -35.97 9.57
N GLU A 300 -14.19 -36.66 10.71
CA GLU A 300 -13.70 -38.03 10.82
C GLU A 300 -14.52 -38.99 9.95
N GLN A 301 -15.84 -38.83 9.96
CA GLN A 301 -16.75 -39.62 9.13
C GLN A 301 -16.53 -39.36 7.64
N GLU A 302 -16.33 -38.10 7.24
CA GLU A 302 -16.01 -37.70 5.87
C GLU A 302 -14.73 -38.41 5.36
N ILE A 303 -13.69 -38.50 6.19
CA ILE A 303 -12.46 -39.23 5.85
C ILE A 303 -12.74 -40.72 5.68
N ARG A 304 -13.52 -41.34 6.58
CA ARG A 304 -13.87 -42.77 6.53
C ARG A 304 -14.66 -43.15 5.27
N GLU A 305 -15.52 -42.26 4.79
CA GLU A 305 -16.29 -42.47 3.56
C GLU A 305 -15.41 -42.37 2.30
N VAL A 306 -14.44 -41.46 2.30
CA VAL A 306 -13.53 -41.25 1.17
C VAL A 306 -12.40 -42.28 1.12
N LEU A 307 -11.97 -42.81 2.26
CA LEU A 307 -10.80 -43.68 2.39
C LEU A 307 -10.88 -44.95 1.51
N PRO A 308 -11.98 -45.73 1.45
CA PRO A 308 -12.13 -46.87 0.54
C PRO A 308 -11.96 -46.51 -0.93
N LEU A 309 -12.36 -45.29 -1.31
CA LEU A 309 -12.30 -44.82 -2.69
C LEU A 309 -10.88 -44.43 -3.12
N ALA A 310 -9.99 -44.18 -2.15
CA ALA A 310 -8.59 -43.85 -2.37
C ALA A 310 -7.65 -45.04 -2.09
N ALA A 311 -8.02 -45.92 -1.17
CA ALA A 311 -7.30 -47.13 -0.80
C ALA A 311 -8.28 -48.33 -0.64
N PRO A 312 -8.71 -48.97 -1.75
CA PRO A 312 -9.75 -50.00 -1.72
C PRO A 312 -9.39 -51.25 -0.91
N HIS A 313 -8.09 -51.53 -0.76
CA HIS A 313 -7.58 -52.68 -0.01
C HIS A 313 -7.37 -52.39 1.48
N PHE A 314 -7.65 -51.16 1.93
CA PHE A 314 -7.50 -50.76 3.32
C PHE A 314 -8.79 -50.99 4.11
N ASP A 315 -8.65 -51.62 5.27
CA ASP A 315 -9.76 -51.83 6.20
C ASP A 315 -10.07 -50.56 7.00
N VAL A 316 -11.20 -49.91 6.69
CA VAL A 316 -11.65 -48.67 7.34
C VAL A 316 -11.78 -48.80 8.86
N ILE A 317 -12.06 -50.01 9.37
CA ILE A 317 -12.17 -50.24 10.82
C ILE A 317 -10.84 -49.90 11.51
N ARG A 318 -9.70 -50.09 10.81
CA ARG A 318 -8.36 -49.75 11.31
C ARG A 318 -8.03 -48.26 11.25
N ALA A 319 -8.88 -47.42 10.62
CA ALA A 319 -8.74 -45.96 10.63
C ALA A 319 -9.38 -45.35 11.90
N GLU A 320 -8.87 -45.75 13.06
CA GLU A 320 -9.09 -44.99 14.30
C GLU A 320 -8.27 -43.69 14.26
N PRO A 321 -8.70 -42.59 14.90
CA PRO A 321 -8.00 -41.31 14.84
C PRO A 321 -6.51 -41.40 15.25
N GLY A 322 -6.19 -42.20 16.27
CA GLY A 322 -4.82 -42.41 16.74
C GLY A 322 -3.98 -43.35 15.87
N ALA A 323 -4.58 -44.06 14.91
CA ALA A 323 -3.87 -45.04 14.10
C ALA A 323 -2.87 -44.36 13.15
N GLY A 324 -1.70 -44.99 13.01
CA GLY A 324 -0.62 -44.49 12.18
C GLY A 324 -0.95 -44.57 10.69
N LEU A 325 -0.56 -43.55 9.92
CA LEU A 325 -0.71 -43.54 8.46
C LEU A 325 0.23 -44.55 7.76
N GLU A 326 1.21 -45.11 8.47
CA GLU A 326 2.04 -46.22 8.00
C GLU A 326 1.22 -47.45 7.62
N LEU A 327 0.00 -47.60 8.15
CA LEU A 327 -0.94 -48.64 7.75
C LEU A 327 -1.40 -48.53 6.28
N LEU A 328 -1.23 -47.37 5.64
CA LEU A 328 -1.48 -47.18 4.20
C LEU A 328 -0.32 -47.70 3.33
N GLY A 329 0.81 -48.07 3.94
CA GLY A 329 1.98 -48.64 3.28
C GLY A 329 3.30 -48.07 3.79
N ASP A 330 4.35 -48.86 3.61
CA ASP A 330 5.72 -48.54 4.04
C ASP A 330 6.41 -47.52 3.12
N ASP A 331 6.04 -47.49 1.83
CA ASP A 331 6.58 -46.53 0.86
C ASP A 331 5.98 -45.13 1.08
N PRO A 332 6.78 -44.12 1.47
CA PRO A 332 6.29 -42.79 1.78
C PRO A 332 5.66 -42.10 0.55
N ASP A 333 6.11 -42.38 -0.67
CA ASP A 333 5.54 -41.72 -1.85
C ASP A 333 4.17 -42.29 -2.19
N ARG A 334 4.02 -43.62 -2.17
CA ARG A 334 2.71 -44.28 -2.36
C ARG A 334 1.70 -43.87 -1.29
N ARG A 335 2.14 -43.77 -0.04
CA ARG A 335 1.30 -43.28 1.05
C ARG A 335 0.83 -41.85 0.76
N VAL A 336 1.72 -40.97 0.32
CA VAL A 336 1.35 -39.60 -0.06
C VAL A 336 0.42 -39.57 -1.27
N ASP A 337 0.58 -40.46 -2.25
CA ASP A 337 -0.35 -40.56 -3.39
C ASP A 337 -1.77 -40.92 -2.94
N VAL A 338 -1.91 -41.85 -1.98
CA VAL A 338 -3.20 -42.17 -1.35
C VAL A 338 -3.77 -40.94 -0.65
N LEU A 339 -2.96 -40.23 0.14
CA LEU A 339 -3.39 -39.01 0.82
C LEU A 339 -3.84 -37.92 -0.17
N GLN A 340 -3.11 -37.74 -1.29
CA GLN A 340 -3.51 -36.79 -2.33
C GLN A 340 -4.85 -37.15 -2.97
N ASN A 341 -5.11 -38.44 -3.20
CA ASN A 341 -6.40 -38.90 -3.71
C ASN A 341 -7.55 -38.62 -2.73
N ILE A 342 -7.31 -38.82 -1.42
CA ILE A 342 -8.28 -38.45 -0.39
C ILE A 342 -8.55 -36.94 -0.44
N VAL A 343 -7.50 -36.12 -0.41
CA VAL A 343 -7.58 -34.65 -0.41
C VAL A 343 -8.28 -34.11 -1.66
N ALA A 344 -8.02 -34.70 -2.83
CA ALA A 344 -8.69 -34.34 -4.08
C ALA A 344 -10.20 -34.65 -4.04
N ARG A 345 -10.58 -35.80 -3.46
CA ARG A 345 -12.01 -36.16 -3.29
C ARG A 345 -12.73 -35.25 -2.29
N LEU A 346 -12.00 -34.74 -1.30
CA LEU A 346 -12.46 -33.71 -0.35
C LEU A 346 -12.48 -32.29 -0.94
N ARG A 347 -12.13 -32.13 -2.23
CA ARG A 347 -12.12 -30.86 -2.97
C ARG A 347 -11.21 -29.79 -2.36
N ILE A 348 -10.09 -30.20 -1.78
CA ILE A 348 -9.06 -29.27 -1.29
C ILE A 348 -8.03 -29.13 -2.40
N GLU A 349 -7.97 -27.95 -3.01
CA GLU A 349 -7.19 -27.72 -4.24
C GLU A 349 -5.86 -27.01 -3.96
N ASN A 350 -5.80 -26.16 -2.93
CA ASN A 350 -4.66 -25.27 -2.71
C ASN A 350 -3.74 -25.76 -1.59
N TYR A 351 -2.87 -26.72 -1.90
CA TYR A 351 -1.86 -27.21 -0.96
C TYR A 351 -0.58 -27.70 -1.64
N ASP A 352 0.52 -27.69 -0.89
CA ASP A 352 1.77 -28.32 -1.32
C ASP A 352 1.77 -29.80 -0.96
N ARG A 353 1.97 -30.70 -1.95
CA ARG A 353 2.09 -32.16 -1.72
C ARG A 353 3.03 -32.50 -0.57
N GLY A 354 4.10 -31.73 -0.41
CA GLY A 354 5.10 -31.92 0.64
C GLY A 354 4.56 -31.82 2.07
N THR A 355 3.45 -31.09 2.29
CA THR A 355 2.83 -30.98 3.64
C THR A 355 2.12 -32.24 4.09
N LEU A 356 1.92 -33.22 3.20
CA LEU A 356 1.33 -34.52 3.54
C LEU A 356 2.35 -35.49 4.14
N TYR A 357 3.65 -35.32 3.85
CA TYR A 357 4.71 -36.20 4.37
C TYR A 357 4.86 -36.18 5.91
N PRO A 358 4.76 -35.03 6.61
CA PRO A 358 4.89 -34.99 8.06
C PRO A 358 3.71 -35.60 8.83
N LEU A 359 2.60 -35.94 8.17
CA LEU A 359 1.42 -36.49 8.83
C LEU A 359 1.72 -37.92 9.32
N LYS A 360 1.50 -38.16 10.62
CA LYS A 360 1.82 -39.45 11.26
C LYS A 360 0.58 -40.29 11.54
N THR A 361 -0.56 -39.66 11.87
CA THR A 361 -1.81 -40.34 12.20
C THR A 361 -3.00 -39.86 11.36
N PHE A 362 -4.10 -40.61 11.36
CA PHE A 362 -5.36 -40.15 10.77
C PHE A 362 -5.89 -38.88 11.43
N GLU A 363 -5.66 -38.71 12.73
CA GLU A 363 -5.96 -37.46 13.42
C GLU A 363 -5.15 -36.29 12.86
N ASN A 364 -3.84 -36.47 12.58
CA ASN A 364 -3.07 -35.42 11.93
C ASN A 364 -3.63 -35.07 10.54
N LEU A 365 -4.11 -36.06 9.77
CA LEU A 365 -4.76 -35.82 8.49
C LEU A 365 -6.03 -34.97 8.65
N ARG A 366 -6.89 -35.30 9.63
CA ARG A 366 -8.10 -34.54 9.94
C ARG A 366 -7.81 -33.10 10.34
N GLN A 367 -6.86 -32.91 11.27
CA GLN A 367 -6.42 -31.58 11.69
C GLN A 367 -5.86 -30.78 10.50
N TRP A 368 -5.04 -31.42 9.65
CA TRP A 368 -4.49 -30.80 8.46
C TRP A 368 -5.58 -30.37 7.47
N ILE A 369 -6.61 -31.20 7.26
CA ILE A 369 -7.78 -30.84 6.43
C ILE A 369 -8.48 -29.59 6.98
N ALA A 370 -8.74 -29.54 8.28
CA ALA A 370 -9.38 -28.40 8.91
C ALA A 370 -8.56 -27.10 8.75
N ILE A 371 -7.24 -27.18 8.94
CA ILE A 371 -6.32 -26.04 8.74
C ILE A 371 -6.26 -25.61 7.27
N SER A 372 -6.26 -26.56 6.34
CA SER A 372 -6.29 -26.26 4.89
C SER A 372 -7.57 -25.53 4.49
N ARG A 373 -8.74 -25.97 4.98
CA ARG A 373 -10.02 -25.27 4.79
C ARG A 373 -9.98 -23.85 5.39
N ALA A 374 -9.36 -23.69 6.57
CA ALA A 374 -9.19 -22.38 7.19
C ALA A 374 -8.28 -21.45 6.36
N ARG A 375 -7.20 -21.98 5.76
CA ARG A 375 -6.34 -21.21 4.84
C ARG A 375 -7.10 -20.72 3.62
N GLU A 376 -7.91 -21.58 3.00
CA GLU A 376 -8.73 -21.21 1.83
C GLU A 376 -9.76 -20.13 2.19
N TYR A 377 -10.40 -20.26 3.36
CA TYR A 377 -11.31 -19.25 3.88
C TYR A 377 -10.61 -17.90 4.10
N LEU A 378 -9.44 -17.88 4.76
CA LEU A 378 -8.67 -16.66 4.98
C LEU A 378 -8.23 -16.01 3.67
N LEU A 379 -7.82 -16.80 2.67
CA LEU A 379 -7.49 -16.30 1.34
C LEU A 379 -8.70 -15.68 0.63
N LYS A 380 -9.88 -16.26 0.79
CA LYS A 380 -11.14 -15.71 0.26
C LYS A 380 -11.46 -14.37 0.93
N VAL A 381 -11.43 -14.30 2.25
CA VAL A 381 -11.67 -13.05 3.01
C VAL A 381 -10.69 -11.96 2.58
N ASP A 382 -9.39 -12.29 2.44
CA ASP A 382 -8.38 -11.34 1.99
C ASP A 382 -8.65 -10.79 0.58
N ARG A 383 -9.13 -11.64 -0.34
CA ARG A 383 -9.50 -11.23 -1.70
C ARG A 383 -10.69 -10.28 -1.67
N GLU A 384 -11.74 -10.61 -0.91
CA GLU A 384 -12.94 -9.80 -0.75
C GLU A 384 -12.61 -8.43 -0.14
N GLN A 385 -11.78 -8.38 0.91
CA GLN A 385 -11.34 -7.13 1.53
C GLN A 385 -10.54 -6.25 0.56
N ARG A 386 -9.61 -6.83 -0.22
CA ARG A 386 -8.84 -6.07 -1.24
C ARG A 386 -9.75 -5.54 -2.35
N GLU A 387 -10.75 -6.31 -2.77
CA GLU A 387 -11.72 -5.89 -3.77
C GLU A 387 -12.60 -4.75 -3.25
N GLN A 388 -13.11 -4.83 -2.02
CA GLN A 388 -13.85 -3.76 -1.39
C GLN A 388 -13.02 -2.47 -1.29
N GLN A 389 -11.76 -2.57 -0.84
CA GLN A 389 -10.85 -1.42 -0.81
C GLN A 389 -10.61 -0.83 -2.20
N ARG A 390 -10.45 -1.68 -3.22
CA ARG A 390 -10.33 -1.22 -4.62
C ARG A 390 -11.59 -0.48 -5.08
N LEU A 391 -12.77 -1.01 -4.79
CA LEU A 391 -14.06 -0.39 -5.13
C LEU A 391 -14.24 0.96 -4.39
N GLN A 392 -13.87 1.04 -3.12
CA GLN A 392 -13.90 2.30 -2.36
C GLN A 392 -12.96 3.34 -2.96
N LYS A 393 -11.72 2.96 -3.33
CA LYS A 393 -10.78 3.86 -4.03
C LYS A 393 -11.33 4.32 -5.37
N LEU A 394 -11.99 3.45 -6.14
CA LEU A 394 -12.63 3.80 -7.41
C LEU A 394 -13.80 4.76 -7.21
N LYS A 395 -14.62 4.56 -6.18
CA LYS A 395 -15.72 5.49 -5.82
C LYS A 395 -15.17 6.86 -5.45
N ALA A 396 -14.17 6.92 -4.56
CA ALA A 396 -13.50 8.17 -4.18
C ALA A 396 -12.88 8.89 -5.39
N ALA A 397 -12.23 8.15 -6.30
CA ALA A 397 -11.70 8.71 -7.53
C ALA A 397 -12.79 9.28 -8.46
N ARG A 398 -13.93 8.59 -8.59
CA ARG A 398 -15.09 9.08 -9.35
C ARG A 398 -15.72 10.31 -8.71
N GLU A 399 -15.82 10.38 -7.39
CA GLU A 399 -16.31 11.57 -6.69
C GLU A 399 -15.42 12.79 -6.94
N VAL A 400 -14.10 12.61 -6.85
CA VAL A 400 -13.14 13.68 -7.20
C VAL A 400 -13.27 14.10 -8.66
N GLN A 401 -13.46 13.15 -9.59
CA GLN A 401 -13.67 13.45 -11.00
C GLN A 401 -14.99 14.21 -11.24
N ASN A 402 -16.07 13.81 -10.57
CA ASN A 402 -17.38 14.48 -10.65
C ASN A 402 -17.33 15.90 -10.06
N GLN A 403 -16.59 16.12 -8.98
CA GLN A 403 -16.36 17.46 -8.44
C GLN A 403 -15.56 18.33 -9.42
N ARG A 404 -14.56 17.77 -10.10
CA ARG A 404 -13.80 18.48 -11.14
C ARG A 404 -14.64 18.82 -12.38
N SER A 405 -15.50 17.91 -12.84
CA SER A 405 -16.40 18.21 -13.95
C SER A 405 -17.45 19.25 -13.57
N ALA A 406 -18.04 19.17 -12.37
CA ALA A 406 -19.00 20.16 -11.88
C ALA A 406 -18.37 21.56 -11.74
N THR A 407 -17.14 21.66 -11.22
CA THR A 407 -16.40 22.93 -11.13
C THR A 407 -16.06 23.49 -12.51
N PHE A 408 -15.67 22.63 -13.46
CA PHE A 408 -15.43 23.03 -14.85
C PHE A 408 -16.70 23.53 -15.55
N GLU A 409 -17.84 22.85 -15.39
CA GLU A 409 -19.13 23.29 -15.91
C GLU A 409 -19.58 24.62 -15.30
N ALA A 410 -19.39 24.81 -13.99
CA ALA A 410 -19.67 26.07 -13.31
C ALA A 410 -18.82 27.22 -13.88
N ALA A 411 -17.52 26.98 -14.14
CA ALA A 411 -16.62 27.94 -14.76
C ALA A 411 -17.04 28.29 -16.20
N LEU A 412 -17.47 27.30 -17.00
CA LEU A 412 -18.01 27.52 -18.35
C LEU A 412 -19.30 28.36 -18.32
N ARG A 413 -20.23 28.07 -17.40
CA ARG A 413 -21.46 28.87 -17.23
C ARG A 413 -21.14 30.32 -16.86
N LEU A 414 -20.21 30.55 -15.93
CA LEU A 414 -19.74 31.89 -15.57
C LEU A 414 -19.13 32.64 -16.76
N ASN A 415 -18.28 31.99 -17.55
CA ASN A 415 -17.67 32.59 -18.74
C ASN A 415 -18.70 32.93 -19.82
N SER A 416 -19.67 32.05 -20.07
CA SER A 416 -20.75 32.32 -21.04
C SER A 416 -21.63 33.50 -20.62
N SER A 417 -21.89 33.66 -19.31
CA SER A 417 -22.66 34.79 -18.77
C SER A 417 -21.91 36.12 -18.93
N ARG A 418 -20.59 36.12 -18.68
CA ARG A 418 -19.70 37.29 -18.90
C ARG A 418 -19.62 37.66 -20.38
N ALA A 419 -19.54 36.68 -21.28
CA ALA A 419 -19.56 36.91 -22.72
C ALA A 419 -20.88 37.54 -23.20
N ARG A 420 -22.03 37.08 -22.70
CA ARG A 420 -23.34 37.70 -23.01
C ARG A 420 -23.44 39.15 -22.50
N ARG A 421 -22.93 39.44 -21.30
CA ARG A 421 -22.88 40.81 -20.77
C ARG A 421 -22.00 41.72 -21.63
N ARG A 422 -20.81 41.25 -22.04
CA ARG A 422 -19.92 42.00 -22.95
C ARG A 422 -20.57 42.30 -24.30
N ARG A 423 -21.27 41.34 -24.91
CA ARG A 423 -22.01 41.57 -26.17
C ARG A 423 -23.14 42.59 -26.03
N ARG A 424 -23.88 42.57 -24.92
CA ARG A 424 -24.92 43.59 -24.64
C ARG A 424 -24.32 44.99 -24.46
N ALA A 425 -23.23 45.10 -23.71
CA ALA A 425 -22.52 46.37 -23.52
C ALA A 425 -21.98 46.92 -24.84
N ALA A 426 -21.36 46.07 -25.69
CA ALA A 426 -20.87 46.48 -27.00
C ALA A 426 -21.98 46.99 -27.93
N ARG A 427 -23.15 46.33 -27.95
CA ARG A 427 -24.31 46.78 -28.74
C ARG A 427 -24.87 48.12 -28.26
N MET A 428 -24.93 48.34 -26.94
CA MET A 428 -25.35 49.63 -26.37
C MET A 428 -24.39 50.75 -26.79
N LEU A 429 -23.09 50.50 -26.71
CA LEU A 429 -22.05 51.47 -27.07
C LEU A 429 -22.09 51.82 -28.57
N LEU A 430 -22.32 50.84 -29.43
CA LEU A 430 -22.53 51.03 -30.87
C LEU A 430 -23.78 51.88 -31.17
N GLY A 431 -24.87 51.66 -30.43
CA GLY A 431 -26.09 52.46 -30.55
C GLY A 431 -25.88 53.94 -30.18
N VAL A 432 -25.12 54.21 -29.11
CA VAL A 432 -24.79 55.58 -28.69
C VAL A 432 -23.93 56.29 -29.75
N VAL A 433 -22.90 55.60 -30.29
CA VAL A 433 -22.04 56.18 -31.33
C VAL A 433 -22.83 56.52 -32.60
N ALA A 434 -23.74 55.65 -33.02
CA ALA A 434 -24.60 55.91 -34.18
C ALA A 434 -25.50 57.14 -33.99
N LEU A 435 -26.04 57.33 -32.79
CA LEU A 435 -26.91 58.46 -32.46
C LEU A 435 -26.15 59.80 -32.46
N VAL A 436 -24.92 59.81 -31.95
CA VAL A 436 -24.04 60.98 -31.98
C VAL A 436 -23.67 61.35 -33.42
N LEU A 437 -23.31 60.36 -34.25
CA LEU A 437 -22.99 60.60 -35.66
C LEU A 437 -24.20 61.16 -36.44
N ALA A 438 -25.41 60.67 -36.18
CA ALA A 438 -26.63 61.20 -36.79
C ALA A 438 -26.92 62.66 -36.37
N ALA A 439 -26.70 62.99 -35.09
CA ALA A 439 -26.86 64.36 -34.59
C ALA A 439 -25.85 65.33 -35.23
N VAL A 440 -24.58 64.92 -35.37
CA VAL A 440 -23.54 65.71 -36.03
C VAL A 440 -23.86 65.91 -37.52
N ALA A 441 -24.34 64.88 -38.22
CA ALA A 441 -24.75 64.98 -39.61
C ALA A 441 -25.92 65.97 -39.80
N GLY A 442 -26.92 65.94 -38.91
CA GLY A 442 -28.03 66.90 -38.93
C GLY A 442 -27.57 68.35 -38.75
N LEU A 443 -26.59 68.58 -37.88
CA LEU A 443 -26.01 69.91 -37.62
C LEU A 443 -25.26 70.47 -38.85
N VAL A 444 -24.57 69.61 -39.60
CA VAL A 444 -23.87 69.99 -40.84
C VAL A 444 -24.85 70.36 -41.96
N VAL A 445 -26.01 69.70 -42.06
CA VAL A 445 -27.01 69.99 -43.10
C VAL A 445 -27.72 71.33 -42.85
N LEU A 446 -27.96 71.71 -41.60
CA LEU A 446 -28.79 72.88 -41.28
C LEU A 446 -28.07 74.23 -41.38
N ASP A 447 -26.77 74.34 -41.03
CA ASP A 447 -26.03 75.62 -41.10
C ASP A 447 -24.52 75.46 -41.43
N GLY A 448 -24.12 74.24 -41.82
CA GLY A 448 -22.72 73.92 -42.11
C GLY A 448 -22.13 74.76 -43.24
N GLY A 449 -22.94 75.20 -44.20
CA GLY A 449 -22.50 76.09 -45.28
C GLY A 449 -21.94 77.42 -44.78
N CYS A 450 -22.63 78.09 -43.84
CA CYS A 450 -22.16 79.34 -43.25
C CYS A 450 -21.00 79.09 -42.28
N TRP A 451 -21.09 78.04 -41.46
CA TRP A 451 -20.07 77.73 -40.45
C TRP A 451 -18.73 77.29 -41.06
N LEU A 452 -18.76 76.46 -42.12
CA LEU A 452 -17.57 75.91 -42.78
C LEU A 452 -17.02 76.77 -43.93
N ALA A 453 -17.75 77.77 -44.42
CA ALA A 453 -17.24 78.66 -45.45
C ALA A 453 -15.93 79.34 -45.02
N ARG A 454 -15.02 79.60 -45.96
CA ARG A 454 -13.83 80.41 -45.74
C ARG A 454 -13.68 81.36 -46.92
N PHE A 455 -13.52 82.65 -46.67
CA PHE A 455 -13.30 83.62 -47.73
C PHE A 455 -12.52 84.83 -47.23
N SER A 456 -11.90 85.55 -48.16
CA SER A 456 -11.28 86.86 -47.93
C SER A 456 -11.54 87.74 -49.14
N GLY A 457 -11.90 88.99 -48.92
CA GLY A 457 -12.20 89.91 -50.02
C GLY A 457 -12.52 91.30 -49.52
N ARG A 458 -12.72 92.22 -50.45
CA ARG A 458 -13.05 93.61 -50.13
C ARG A 458 -14.55 93.74 -49.91
N LEU A 459 -14.97 94.28 -48.76
CA LEU A 459 -16.38 94.57 -48.52
C LEU A 459 -16.79 95.77 -49.38
N VAL A 460 -17.64 95.53 -50.39
CA VAL A 460 -18.07 96.58 -51.33
C VAL A 460 -19.31 97.30 -50.80
N ASP A 461 -20.26 96.55 -50.25
CA ASP A 461 -21.56 97.08 -49.87
C ASP A 461 -22.22 96.17 -48.80
N ILE A 462 -23.21 96.69 -48.09
CA ILE A 462 -24.07 95.94 -47.17
C ILE A 462 -25.52 96.15 -47.60
N ARG A 463 -26.15 95.09 -48.11
CA ARG A 463 -27.55 95.14 -48.56
C ARG A 463 -28.47 94.50 -47.55
N CYS A 464 -29.39 95.29 -47.02
CA CYS A 464 -30.47 94.84 -46.17
C CYS A 464 -31.78 94.82 -46.97
N ALA A 465 -32.49 93.70 -46.93
CA ALA A 465 -33.84 93.59 -47.46
C ALA A 465 -34.87 94.17 -46.47
N GLU A 466 -36.08 94.47 -46.94
CA GLU A 466 -37.17 95.05 -46.14
C GLU A 466 -37.57 94.17 -44.94
N ASN A 467 -37.29 92.87 -44.99
CA ASN A 467 -37.50 91.92 -43.90
C ASN A 467 -36.41 91.97 -42.80
N GLY A 468 -35.51 92.96 -42.84
CA GLY A 468 -34.43 93.14 -41.86
C GLY A 468 -33.22 92.22 -42.06
N GLN A 469 -33.24 91.33 -43.05
CA GLN A 469 -32.10 90.46 -43.34
C GLN A 469 -31.02 91.21 -44.12
N CYS A 470 -29.85 91.32 -43.50
CA CYS A 470 -28.70 91.99 -44.10
C CYS A 470 -27.69 90.96 -44.65
N SER A 471 -27.10 91.30 -45.79
CA SER A 471 -26.05 90.53 -46.44
C SER A 471 -24.87 91.42 -46.81
N LEU A 472 -23.66 90.93 -46.54
CA LEU A 472 -22.42 91.56 -46.97
C LEU A 472 -22.17 91.22 -48.45
N ILE A 473 -21.84 92.23 -49.25
CA ILE A 473 -21.38 92.05 -50.63
C ILE A 473 -19.87 92.19 -50.65
N VAL A 474 -19.18 91.09 -50.90
CA VAL A 474 -17.73 90.98 -50.81
C VAL A 474 -17.17 90.68 -52.19
N GLU A 475 -16.30 91.53 -52.69
CA GLU A 475 -15.55 91.27 -53.91
C GLU A 475 -14.35 90.39 -53.56
N LEU A 476 -14.36 89.16 -54.05
CA LEU A 476 -13.32 88.20 -53.75
C LEU A 476 -12.04 88.61 -54.48
N GLY A 477 -10.95 88.84 -53.74
CA GLY A 477 -9.64 89.06 -54.35
C GLY A 477 -9.21 87.79 -55.07
N GLY A 478 -8.80 87.90 -56.34
CA GLY A 478 -8.53 86.78 -57.27
C GLY A 478 -7.39 85.85 -56.87
N GLY A 479 -7.55 85.14 -55.75
CA GLY A 479 -6.63 84.17 -55.19
C GLY A 479 -7.38 83.06 -54.49
N SER A 480 -8.19 82.28 -55.24
CA SER A 480 -8.67 80.98 -54.76
C SER A 480 -7.49 80.01 -54.73
N GLY A 481 -7.00 79.68 -53.53
CA GLY A 481 -5.83 78.80 -53.36
C GLY A 481 -6.00 77.47 -54.10
N SER A 482 -5.00 77.09 -54.89
CA SER A 482 -4.95 75.81 -55.61
C SER A 482 -4.73 74.65 -54.62
N GLY A 483 -5.79 73.88 -54.33
CA GLY A 483 -5.75 72.68 -53.48
C GLY A 483 -7.14 72.15 -53.12
N VAL A 484 -7.22 70.95 -52.53
CA VAL A 484 -8.49 70.29 -52.11
C VAL A 484 -9.33 71.20 -51.22
N THR A 485 -8.69 72.04 -50.40
CA THR A 485 -9.36 73.06 -49.57
C THR A 485 -10.05 74.14 -50.38
N GLY A 486 -9.43 74.62 -51.47
CA GLY A 486 -10.04 75.61 -52.37
C GLY A 486 -11.22 75.06 -53.16
N LEU A 487 -11.21 73.75 -53.47
CA LEU A 487 -12.31 73.06 -54.14
C LEU A 487 -13.54 72.94 -53.22
N VAL A 488 -13.34 72.59 -51.95
CA VAL A 488 -14.40 72.55 -50.92
C VAL A 488 -14.93 73.96 -50.61
N ASP A 489 -14.05 74.95 -50.48
CA ASP A 489 -14.45 76.33 -50.22
C ASP A 489 -15.25 76.90 -51.41
N GLY A 490 -14.84 76.59 -52.65
CA GLY A 490 -15.62 76.94 -53.86
C GLY A 490 -16.97 76.24 -53.95
N LEU A 491 -17.09 75.00 -53.45
CA LEU A 491 -18.35 74.25 -53.40
C LEU A 491 -19.31 74.81 -52.33
N LEU A 492 -18.79 75.25 -51.18
CA LEU A 492 -19.56 75.85 -50.08
C LEU A 492 -20.02 77.29 -50.39
N LEU A 493 -19.27 78.01 -51.23
CA LEU A 493 -19.62 79.36 -51.68
C LEU A 493 -20.46 79.36 -52.98
N ARG A 494 -20.60 78.20 -53.64
CA ARG A 494 -21.38 78.01 -54.87
C ARG A 494 -22.86 78.34 -54.62
N GLY A 495 -23.44 79.20 -55.44
CA GLY A 495 -24.80 79.71 -55.28
C GLY A 495 -24.92 80.98 -54.42
N ARG A 496 -23.83 81.46 -53.82
CA ARG A 496 -23.77 82.74 -53.09
C ARG A 496 -22.92 83.79 -53.79
N THR A 497 -22.22 83.42 -54.85
CA THR A 497 -21.44 84.33 -55.70
C THR A 497 -22.25 84.73 -56.92
N ASP A 498 -22.43 86.02 -57.12
CA ASP A 498 -23.07 86.59 -58.31
C ASP A 498 -22.18 86.41 -59.56
N PRO A 499 -22.74 86.49 -60.79
CA PRO A 499 -21.98 86.33 -62.04
C PRO A 499 -20.78 87.28 -62.17
N GLY A 500 -20.81 88.43 -61.49
CA GLY A 500 -19.72 89.41 -61.43
C GLY A 500 -18.63 89.10 -60.38
N GLY A 501 -18.59 87.90 -59.80
CA GLY A 501 -17.55 87.47 -58.85
C GLY A 501 -17.70 88.01 -57.42
N ARG A 502 -18.86 88.58 -57.08
CA ARG A 502 -19.15 89.12 -55.75
C ARG A 502 -19.88 88.09 -54.89
N LEU A 503 -19.36 87.83 -53.70
CA LEU A 503 -19.97 86.95 -52.70
C LEU A 503 -21.01 87.70 -51.87
N ARG A 504 -22.23 87.17 -51.81
CA ARG A 504 -23.29 87.62 -50.91
C ARG A 504 -23.32 86.74 -49.66
N TYR A 505 -22.84 87.27 -48.53
CA TYR A 505 -22.79 86.55 -47.25
C TYR A 505 -23.91 87.01 -46.30
N PRO A 506 -24.83 86.14 -45.87
CA PRO A 506 -25.91 86.52 -44.96
C PRO A 506 -25.38 86.76 -43.54
N LEU A 507 -25.81 87.84 -42.90
CA LEU A 507 -25.47 88.14 -41.50
C LEU A 507 -26.41 87.46 -40.49
N THR A 508 -27.56 87.01 -40.96
CA THR A 508 -28.58 86.29 -40.19
C THR A 508 -28.76 84.88 -40.74
N GLY A 509 -28.61 83.88 -39.88
CA GLY A 509 -28.81 82.46 -40.14
C GLY A 509 -29.46 81.78 -38.93
N MET A 510 -29.64 80.46 -38.99
CA MET A 510 -30.37 79.72 -37.93
C MET A 510 -29.66 79.78 -36.57
N PHE A 511 -28.33 79.81 -36.55
CA PHE A 511 -27.52 79.84 -35.33
C PHE A 511 -26.70 81.13 -35.15
N HIS A 512 -26.96 82.16 -35.96
CA HIS A 512 -26.28 83.45 -35.80
C HIS A 512 -27.14 84.63 -36.23
N HIS A 513 -27.05 85.72 -35.49
CA HIS A 513 -27.60 87.01 -35.86
C HIS A 513 -26.53 88.07 -35.64
N ILE A 514 -25.96 88.59 -36.71
CA ILE A 514 -24.87 89.56 -36.65
C ILE A 514 -25.41 90.91 -37.14
N GLU A 515 -25.27 91.94 -36.32
CA GLU A 515 -25.76 93.27 -36.71
C GLU A 515 -24.94 93.86 -37.86
N ALA A 516 -25.61 94.41 -38.86
CA ALA A 516 -24.97 95.10 -39.98
C ALA A 516 -24.18 96.35 -39.54
N SER A 517 -24.54 96.95 -38.40
CA SER A 517 -23.84 98.09 -37.78
C SER A 517 -22.34 97.81 -37.58
N ALA A 518 -22.00 96.57 -37.22
CA ALA A 518 -20.62 96.13 -36.95
C ALA A 518 -19.70 96.24 -38.18
N PHE A 519 -20.26 96.18 -39.40
CA PHE A 519 -19.47 96.18 -40.64
C PHE A 519 -19.53 97.50 -41.41
N ARG A 520 -20.32 98.49 -40.98
CA ARG A 520 -20.41 99.79 -41.68
C ARG A 520 -19.06 100.50 -41.79
N ARG A 521 -18.19 100.39 -40.78
CA ARG A 521 -16.83 100.96 -40.79
C ARG A 521 -15.85 100.22 -41.72
N CYS A 522 -16.25 99.06 -42.24
CA CYS A 522 -15.43 98.14 -42.99
C CYS A 522 -15.68 98.20 -44.50
N VAL A 523 -16.67 98.99 -44.93
CA VAL A 523 -16.96 99.20 -46.35
C VAL A 523 -15.73 99.82 -47.02
N GLY A 524 -15.24 99.20 -48.08
CA GLY A 524 -13.99 99.54 -48.76
C GLY A 524 -12.72 98.88 -48.19
N ARG A 525 -12.81 98.14 -47.07
CA ARG A 525 -11.69 97.39 -46.46
C ARG A 525 -11.74 95.90 -46.79
N LEU A 526 -10.61 95.23 -46.55
CA LEU A 526 -10.48 93.78 -46.66
C LEU A 526 -11.08 93.12 -45.41
N ILE A 527 -12.00 92.19 -45.62
CA ILE A 527 -12.59 91.35 -44.58
C ILE A 527 -12.26 89.88 -44.86
N TRP A 528 -12.19 89.07 -43.81
CA TRP A 528 -11.93 87.64 -43.94
C TRP A 528 -12.75 86.82 -42.96
N LYS A 529 -13.05 85.58 -43.32
CA LYS A 529 -13.90 84.67 -42.55
C LYS A 529 -13.20 83.33 -42.41
N ALA A 530 -12.94 82.92 -41.17
CA ALA A 530 -12.35 81.62 -40.86
C ALA A 530 -13.42 80.50 -40.88
N ARG A 531 -12.97 79.25 -40.98
CA ARG A 531 -13.87 78.11 -40.73
C ARG A 531 -14.25 78.08 -39.26
N PHE A 532 -15.44 77.57 -38.96
CA PHE A 532 -16.01 77.42 -37.63
C PHE A 532 -16.40 78.71 -36.90
N THR A 533 -16.37 79.85 -37.59
CA THR A 533 -16.89 81.13 -37.10
C THR A 533 -18.08 81.56 -37.96
N HIS A 534 -19.10 82.20 -37.39
CA HIS A 534 -20.21 82.75 -38.18
C HIS A 534 -19.96 84.19 -38.65
N ALA A 535 -19.16 84.96 -37.92
CA ALA A 535 -18.86 86.35 -38.25
C ALA A 535 -17.54 86.48 -39.03
N PRO A 536 -17.52 87.21 -40.16
CA PRO A 536 -16.27 87.66 -40.76
C PRO A 536 -15.59 88.67 -39.82
N SER A 537 -14.27 88.63 -39.78
CA SER A 537 -13.44 89.60 -39.08
C SER A 537 -13.18 90.81 -39.98
N CYS A 538 -13.39 92.00 -39.41
CA CYS A 538 -13.01 93.26 -40.01
C CYS A 538 -11.93 93.94 -39.16
N PRO A 539 -10.73 94.19 -39.71
CA PRO A 539 -9.67 94.93 -39.04
C PRO A 539 -9.83 96.46 -39.07
#